data_AF-A0A831U9A0-F1
#
_entry.id   AF-A0A831U9A0-F1
#
_cell.length_a   1.000
_cell.length_b   1.000
_cell.length_c   1.000
_cell.angle_alpha   90.00
_cell.angle_beta   90.00
_cell.angle_gamma   90.00
#
_symmetry.space_group_name_H-M   'P 1'
#
loop_
_entity.id
_entity.type
_entity.pdbx_description
1 polymer ?
#
loop_
_entity_poly.entity_id
_entity_poly.type
_entity_poly.pdbx_seq_one_letter_code
_entity_poly.pdbx_strand_id
1 'polypeptide(L)'
;MISRELRITLGHAVRVAREWRHEYLCVEHLLFAILEDNYGRDVLINCGADIDRLRHHIEDFFEDHLESLPPGEGGDVQKTVAFQRVLHRAHAHVQHSS
;
A
#
# COMPACT_ATOMS: atom_id res chain seq x y z
N MET A 1 -19.51 0.80 2.46
CA MET A 1 -18.77 0.71 3.74
C MET A 1 -17.47 -0.05 3.47
N ILE A 2 -16.31 0.39 3.98
CA ILE A 2 -15.03 -0.32 3.79
C ILE A 2 -15.09 -1.65 4.56
N SER A 3 -14.77 -2.75 3.87
CA SER A 3 -14.74 -4.09 4.47
C SER A 3 -13.72 -4.19 5.60
N ARG A 4 -13.87 -5.19 6.47
CA ARG A 4 -12.95 -5.38 7.59
C ARG A 4 -11.55 -5.76 7.07
N GLU A 5 -11.52 -6.56 6.02
CA GLU A 5 -10.34 -7.07 5.32
C GLU A 5 -9.54 -5.90 4.75
N LEU A 6 -10.19 -5.00 3.99
CA LEU A 6 -9.53 -3.82 3.43
C LEU A 6 -8.97 -2.90 4.52
N ARG A 7 -9.64 -2.81 5.68
CA ARG A 7 -9.14 -2.02 6.82
C ARG A 7 -7.86 -2.62 7.40
N ILE A 8 -7.76 -3.94 7.46
CA ILE A 8 -6.56 -4.65 7.90
C ILE A 8 -5.42 -4.40 6.91
N THR A 9 -5.67 -4.53 5.60
CA THR A 9 -4.69 -4.25 4.55
C THR A 9 -4.18 -2.80 4.60
N LEU A 10 -5.09 -1.83 4.81
CA LEU A 10 -4.69 -0.42 4.96
C LEU A 10 -3.88 -0.16 6.22
N GLY A 11 -4.25 -0.79 7.34
CA GLY A 11 -3.47 -0.72 8.57
C GLY A 11 -2.06 -1.31 8.38
N HIS A 12 -1.97 -2.39 7.60
CA HIS A 12 -0.70 -2.99 7.23
C HIS A 12 0.16 -2.03 6.38
N ALA A 13 -0.40 -1.39 5.35
CA ALA A 13 0.34 -0.41 4.55
C ALA A 13 0.93 0.74 5.40
N VAL A 14 0.16 1.22 6.40
CA VAL A 14 0.65 2.23 7.37
C VAL A 14 1.79 1.68 8.22
N ARG A 15 1.69 0.43 8.67
CA ARG A 15 2.75 -0.23 9.45
C ARG A 15 4.05 -0.34 8.65
N VAL A 16 3.98 -0.77 7.39
CA VAL A 16 5.16 -0.85 6.50
C VAL A 16 5.82 0.51 6.35
N ALA A 17 5.05 1.57 6.06
CA ALA A 17 5.61 2.92 5.95
C ALA A 17 6.32 3.37 7.24
N ARG A 18 5.81 3.00 8.41
CA ARG A 18 6.45 3.30 9.70
C ARG A 18 7.70 2.47 9.96
N GLU A 19 7.69 1.19 9.62
CA GLU A 19 8.83 0.28 9.78
C GLU A 19 10.03 0.74 8.93
N TRP A 20 9.76 1.18 7.70
CA TRP A 20 10.76 1.77 6.80
C TRP A 20 11.04 3.26 7.08
N ARG A 21 10.36 3.84 8.07
CA ARG A 21 10.48 5.24 8.49
C ARG A 21 10.25 6.24 7.36
N HIS A 22 9.35 5.91 6.44
CA HIS A 22 8.91 6.81 5.39
C HIS A 22 7.92 7.83 5.93
N GLU A 23 8.14 9.11 5.60
CA GLU A 23 7.23 10.19 5.94
C GLU A 23 5.86 10.03 5.25
N TYR A 24 5.85 9.43 4.06
CA TYR A 24 4.69 9.34 3.18
C TYR A 24 4.15 7.91 2.99
N LEU A 25 2.83 7.79 3.05
CA LEU A 25 2.09 6.60 2.62
C LEU A 25 1.73 6.72 1.12
N CYS A 26 2.52 6.02 0.31
CA CYS A 26 2.39 5.94 -1.14
C CYS A 26 1.55 4.74 -1.61
N VAL A 27 1.27 4.64 -2.91
CA VAL A 27 0.49 3.53 -3.50
C VAL A 27 1.28 2.22 -3.51
N GLU A 28 2.61 2.30 -3.46
CA GLU A 28 3.53 1.19 -3.39
C GLU A 28 3.40 0.45 -2.05
N HIS A 29 3.24 1.17 -0.94
CA HIS A 29 2.91 0.57 0.37
C HIS A 29 1.56 -0.14 0.35
N LEU A 30 0.57 0.42 -0.35
CA LEU A 30 -0.73 -0.22 -0.51
C LEU A 30 -0.59 -1.52 -1.30
N LEU A 31 0.15 -1.49 -2.41
CA LEU A 31 0.38 -2.67 -3.23
C LEU A 31 1.16 -3.72 -2.45
N PHE A 32 2.21 -3.36 -1.73
CA PHE A 32 2.95 -4.26 -0.84
C PHE A 32 2.02 -4.96 0.15
N ALA A 33 1.14 -4.21 0.81
CA ALA A 33 0.16 -4.78 1.73
C ALA A 33 -0.86 -5.70 1.04
N ILE A 34 -1.24 -5.41 -0.21
CA ILE A 34 -2.11 -6.27 -1.03
C ILE A 34 -1.39 -7.57 -1.42
N LEU A 35 -0.07 -7.53 -1.69
CA LEU A 35 0.72 -8.75 -1.93
C LEU A 35 0.76 -9.68 -0.72
N GLU A 36 0.52 -9.17 0.49
CA GLU A 36 0.45 -9.95 1.73
C GLU A 36 -0.97 -10.33 2.15
N ASP A 37 -1.99 -9.72 1.54
CA ASP A 37 -3.39 -10.10 1.73
C ASP A 37 -3.73 -11.32 0.86
N ASN A 38 -4.32 -12.37 1.45
CA ASN A 38 -4.62 -13.61 0.72
C ASN A 38 -5.49 -13.35 -0.51
N TYR A 39 -6.53 -12.52 -0.38
CA TYR A 39 -7.44 -12.24 -1.49
C TYR A 39 -6.75 -11.42 -2.59
N GLY A 40 -6.04 -10.36 -2.21
CA GLY A 40 -5.26 -9.55 -3.13
C GLY A 40 -4.20 -10.35 -3.91
N ARG A 41 -3.46 -11.19 -3.19
CA ARG A 41 -2.47 -12.11 -3.76
C ARG A 41 -3.10 -13.09 -4.74
N ASP A 42 -4.21 -13.73 -4.37
CA ASP A 42 -4.90 -14.69 -5.23
C ASP A 42 -5.36 -14.02 -6.54
N VAL A 43 -5.92 -12.82 -6.48
CA VAL A 43 -6.33 -12.06 -7.68
C VAL A 43 -5.12 -11.83 -8.60
N LEU A 44 -3.99 -11.36 -8.07
CA LEU A 44 -2.80 -11.07 -8.85
C LEU A 44 -2.19 -12.33 -9.48
N ILE A 45 -2.10 -13.44 -8.74
CA ILE A 45 -1.64 -14.73 -9.26
C ILE A 45 -2.53 -15.20 -10.42
N ASN A 46 -3.85 -15.09 -10.27
CA ASN A 46 -4.79 -15.46 -11.34
C ASN A 46 -4.73 -14.51 -12.55
N CYS A 47 -4.15 -13.32 -12.40
CA CYS A 47 -3.80 -12.42 -13.50
C CYS A 47 -2.42 -12.71 -14.12
N GLY A 48 -1.70 -13.73 -13.65
CA GLY A 48 -0.37 -14.11 -14.14
C GLY A 48 0.79 -13.31 -13.54
N ALA A 49 0.57 -12.64 -12.40
CA ALA A 49 1.63 -11.91 -11.72
C ALA A 49 2.60 -12.84 -10.99
N ASP A 50 3.89 -12.51 -11.06
CA ASP A 50 4.93 -13.07 -10.20
C ASP A 50 5.00 -12.24 -8.91
N ILE A 51 4.49 -12.80 -7.81
CA ILE A 51 4.35 -12.10 -6.53
C ILE A 51 5.70 -11.80 -5.90
N ASP A 52 6.66 -12.73 -6.00
CA ASP A 52 7.97 -12.53 -5.40
C ASP A 52 8.75 -11.48 -6.18
N ARG A 53 8.70 -11.51 -7.52
CA ARG A 53 9.29 -10.46 -8.34
C ARG A 53 8.67 -9.09 -8.07
N LEU A 54 7.35 -9.00 -7.95
CA LEU A 54 6.67 -7.75 -7.61
C LEU A 54 7.08 -7.23 -6.24
N ARG A 55 7.22 -8.11 -5.24
CA ARG A 55 7.68 -7.72 -3.90
C ARG A 55 9.07 -7.08 -3.97
N HIS A 56 10.02 -7.75 -4.61
CA HIS A 56 11.39 -7.22 -4.73
C HIS A 56 11.41 -5.86 -5.42
N HIS A 57 10.69 -5.68 -6.54
CA HIS A 57 10.65 -4.37 -7.21
C HIS A 57 10.06 -3.25 -6.33
N ILE A 58 9.14 -3.58 -5.41
CA ILE A 58 8.58 -2.59 -4.48
C ILE A 58 9.57 -2.29 -3.35
N GLU A 59 10.28 -3.29 -2.85
CA GLU A 59 11.35 -3.11 -1.86
C GLU A 59 12.50 -2.27 -2.44
N ASP A 60 12.94 -2.55 -3.68
CA ASP A 60 13.91 -1.73 -4.41
C ASP A 60 13.41 -0.27 -4.53
N PHE A 61 12.11 -0.07 -4.83
CA PHE A 61 11.54 1.27 -4.88
C PHE A 61 11.57 1.98 -3.52
N PHE A 62 11.32 1.25 -2.43
CA PHE A 62 11.43 1.81 -1.08
C PHE A 62 12.85 2.29 -0.79
N GLU A 63 13.86 1.51 -1.16
CA GLU A 63 15.27 1.85 -0.94
C GLU A 63 15.76 2.98 -1.84
N ASP A 64 15.38 2.96 -3.13
CA ASP A 64 15.94 3.87 -4.14
C ASP A 64 15.20 5.20 -4.26
N HIS A 65 13.92 5.25 -3.87
CA HIS A 65 13.05 6.40 -4.16
C HIS A 65 12.37 7.03 -2.95
N LEU A 66 12.43 6.40 -1.77
CA LEU A 66 11.87 6.97 -0.56
C LEU A 66 12.97 7.25 0.46
N GLU A 67 13.03 8.48 0.93
CA GLU A 67 13.96 8.85 1.99
C GLU A 67 13.39 8.44 3.36
N SER A 68 14.17 7.66 4.10
CA SER A 68 13.87 7.39 5.51
C SER A 68 14.18 8.61 6.35
N LEU A 69 13.28 8.96 7.27
CA LEU A 69 13.47 10.07 8.20
C LEU A 69 14.73 9.85 9.07
N PRO A 70 15.45 10.90 9.51
CA PRO A 70 16.57 10.77 10.44
C PRO A 70 16.14 10.26 11.82
N PRO A 71 16.94 9.45 12.54
CA PRO A 71 16.57 8.97 13.88
C PRO A 71 16.19 10.12 14.83
N GLY A 72 15.06 10.00 15.52
CA GLY A 72 14.54 11.05 16.41
C GLY A 72 13.63 12.07 15.71
N GLU A 73 13.60 12.08 14.38
CA GLU A 73 12.57 12.77 13.59
C GLU A 73 11.45 11.81 13.21
N GLY A 74 10.22 12.31 13.25
CA GLY A 74 9.04 11.56 12.85
C GLY A 74 7.74 12.10 13.42
N GLY A 75 6.66 11.70 12.76
CA GLY A 75 5.29 12.02 13.13
C GLY A 75 4.34 10.99 12.53
N ASP A 76 3.06 11.35 12.42
CA ASP A 76 2.12 10.51 11.71
C ASP A 76 2.43 10.49 10.21
N VAL A 77 2.39 9.29 9.63
CA VAL A 77 2.62 9.07 8.20
C VAL A 77 1.56 9.82 7.38
N GLN A 78 2.03 10.66 6.45
CA GLN A 78 1.19 11.50 5.62
C GLN A 78 0.78 10.76 4.34
N LYS A 79 -0.51 10.79 4.00
CA LYS A 79 -1.01 10.12 2.77
C LYS A 79 -0.69 10.97 1.55
N THR A 80 -0.08 10.37 0.53
CA THR A 80 0.13 11.06 -0.75
C THR A 80 -1.20 11.32 -1.47
N VAL A 81 -1.21 12.34 -2.36
CA VAL A 81 -2.36 12.62 -3.23
C VAL A 81 -2.68 11.43 -4.13
N ALA A 82 -1.67 10.72 -4.64
CA ALA A 82 -1.86 9.52 -5.45
C ALA A 82 -2.59 8.41 -4.67
N PHE A 83 -2.15 8.14 -3.43
CA PHE A 83 -2.80 7.18 -2.54
C PHE A 83 -4.26 7.56 -2.27
N GLN A 84 -4.53 8.82 -1.92
CA GLN A 84 -5.89 9.31 -1.68
C GLN A 84 -6.79 9.15 -2.91
N ARG A 85 -6.27 9.44 -4.11
CA ARG A 85 -7.00 9.27 -5.37
C ARG A 85 -7.35 7.81 -5.66
N VAL A 86 -6.44 6.87 -5.39
CA VAL A 86 -6.70 5.43 -5.56
C VAL A 86 -7.86 5.00 -4.65
N LEU A 87 -7.83 5.36 -3.38
CA LEU A 87 -8.92 5.01 -2.45
C LEU A 87 -10.24 5.67 -2.83
N HIS A 88 -10.21 6.94 -3.21
CA HIS A 88 -11.41 7.65 -3.62
C HIS A 88 -12.03 7.01 -4.88
N ARG A 89 -11.21 6.66 -5.87
CA ARG A 89 -11.67 5.99 -7.10
C ARG A 89 -12.26 4.62 -6.80
N ALA A 90 -11.60 3.81 -5.96
CA ALA A 90 -12.11 2.49 -5.59
C ALA A 90 -13.47 2.60 -4.87
N HIS A 91 -13.58 3.54 -3.92
CA HIS A 91 -14.84 3.79 -3.23
C HIS A 91 -15.95 4.24 -4.19
N ALA A 92 -15.66 5.23 -5.05
CA ALA A 92 -16.61 5.72 -6.04
C ALA A 92 -17.05 4.61 -7.00
N HIS A 93 -16.13 3.77 -7.46
CA HIS A 93 -16.45 2.66 -8.36
C HIS A 93 -17.43 1.67 -7.72
N VAL A 94 -17.20 1.27 -6.46
CA VAL A 94 -18.12 0.37 -5.73
C VAL A 94 -19.50 1.00 -5.54
N GLN A 95 -19.58 2.31 -5.26
CA GLN A 95 -20.87 2.99 -5.07
C GLN A 95 -21.70 3.15 -6.37
N HIS A 96 -21.05 3.32 -7.51
CA HIS A 96 -21.75 3.55 -8.80
C HIS A 96 -21.89 2.29 -9.67
N SER A 97 -21.21 1.19 -9.31
CA SER A 97 -21.33 -0.10 -10.01
C SER A 97 -22.39 -1.02 -9.38
N SER A 98 -23.26 -0.45 -8.54
CA SER A 98 -24.43 -1.11 -7.94
C SER A 98 -25.70 -0.76 -8.69
#